data_AF-A0A959GEU7-F1
#
_entry.id   AF-A0A959GEU7-F1
#
_cell.length_a   1.000
_cell.length_b   1.000
_cell.length_c   1.000
_cell.angle_alpha   90.00
_cell.angle_beta   90.00
_cell.angle_gamma   90.00
#
_symmetry.space_group_name_H-M   'P 1'
#
loop_
_entity.id
_entity.type
_entity.pdbx_description
1 polymer ?
#
loop_
_entity_poly.entity_id
_entity_poly.type
_entity_poly.pdbx_seq_one_letter_code
_entity_poly.pdbx_strand_id
1 'polypeptide(L)'
;MYTDDQIAAMMQGSPEERDEAMKYFFTDPKLKNTVLNKIRSKGGTEHDAQDAFQEGFKVFHRHLLRGNYQGRSTLYTYFVGICIRCWLDGLKKSFYKKTTLTDDEPTLDEAYRHTPEVELISKERKSQLREILGLLGDRCRKAILMGYQGYSSEEIKKQLDLSGEELVRKVRYRCMTKLRDMMDKEPRLLSLLKSLNYG
;
A
#
# COMPACT_ATOMS: atom_id res chain seq x y z
N MET A 1 -17.74 3.32 19.03
CA MET A 1 -17.39 3.73 17.66
C MET A 1 -16.41 4.88 17.78
N TYR A 2 -15.26 4.82 17.10
CA TYR A 2 -14.32 5.94 17.09
C TYR A 2 -14.84 7.06 16.19
N THR A 3 -14.69 8.31 16.62
CA THR A 3 -14.95 9.49 15.78
C THR A 3 -13.80 9.71 14.79
N ASP A 4 -14.05 10.55 13.77
CA ASP A 4 -13.02 10.90 12.79
C ASP A 4 -11.77 11.52 13.44
N ASP A 5 -11.96 12.37 14.44
CA ASP A 5 -10.85 12.99 15.18
C ASP A 5 -10.10 11.97 16.05
N GLN A 6 -10.80 11.00 16.63
CA GLN A 6 -10.17 9.91 17.39
C GLN A 6 -9.32 9.02 16.47
N ILE A 7 -9.83 8.64 15.30
CA ILE A 7 -9.06 7.86 14.32
C ILE A 7 -7.83 8.65 13.87
N ALA A 8 -7.97 9.95 13.59
CA ALA A 8 -6.82 10.78 13.22
C ALA A 8 -5.78 10.92 14.35
N ALA A 9 -6.22 11.02 15.61
CA ALA A 9 -5.34 11.06 16.77
C ALA A 9 -4.60 9.74 16.99
N MET A 10 -5.29 8.59 16.89
CA MET A 10 -4.67 7.26 16.98
C MET A 10 -3.60 7.05 15.91
N MET A 11 -3.76 7.66 14.73
CA MET A 11 -2.76 7.61 13.66
C MET A 11 -1.45 8.36 14.00
N GLN A 12 -1.45 9.22 15.03
CA GLN A 12 -0.26 9.88 15.57
C GLN A 12 0.32 9.13 16.79
N GLY A 13 -0.36 8.09 17.25
CA GLY A 13 0.00 7.30 18.41
C GLY A 13 0.99 6.17 18.11
N SER A 14 0.95 5.12 18.92
CA SER A 14 1.77 3.91 18.77
C SER A 14 1.42 3.12 17.50
N PRO A 15 2.30 2.22 17.04
CA PRO A 15 1.99 1.31 15.93
C PRO A 15 0.72 0.49 16.12
N GLU A 16 0.45 0.05 17.35
CA GLU A 16 -0.74 -0.70 17.72
C GLU A 16 -2.00 0.16 17.59
N GLU A 17 -1.94 1.42 18.03
CA GLU A 17 -3.04 2.39 17.89
C GLU A 17 -3.31 2.70 16.40
N ARG A 18 -2.25 2.85 15.59
CA ARG A 18 -2.36 3.04 14.13
C ARG A 18 -3.02 1.85 13.45
N ASP A 19 -2.58 0.63 13.77
CA ASP A 19 -3.14 -0.60 13.23
C ASP A 19 -4.61 -0.78 13.62
N GLU A 20 -4.98 -0.46 14.86
CA GLU A 20 -6.36 -0.49 15.33
C GLU A 20 -7.23 0.53 14.61
N ALA A 21 -6.76 1.78 14.46
CA ALA A 21 -7.48 2.83 13.76
C ALA A 21 -7.77 2.47 12.30
N MET A 22 -6.77 1.91 11.60
CA MET A 22 -6.91 1.47 10.22
C MET A 22 -7.84 0.25 10.10
N LYS A 23 -7.71 -0.76 10.98
CA LYS A 23 -8.64 -1.90 10.99
C LYS A 23 -10.07 -1.43 11.21
N TYR A 24 -10.28 -0.54 12.19
CA TYR A 24 -11.60 -0.01 12.48
C TYR A 24 -12.21 0.71 11.28
N PHE A 25 -11.47 1.64 10.67
CA PHE A 25 -11.95 2.41 9.51
C PHE A 25 -12.29 1.51 8.32
N PHE A 26 -11.44 0.54 7.98
CA PHE A 26 -11.61 -0.30 6.79
C PHE A 26 -12.52 -1.52 6.99
N THR A 27 -13.06 -1.72 8.20
CA THR A 27 -14.06 -2.78 8.45
C THR A 27 -15.43 -2.42 7.85
N ASP A 28 -15.73 -1.13 7.61
CA ASP A 28 -17.01 -0.71 7.05
C ASP A 28 -17.14 -1.12 5.56
N PRO A 29 -18.01 -2.09 5.22
CA PRO A 29 -18.19 -2.53 3.83
C PRO A 29 -18.76 -1.42 2.92
N LYS A 30 -19.38 -0.37 3.49
CA LYS A 30 -19.90 0.77 2.72
C LYS A 30 -18.79 1.57 2.04
N LEU A 31 -17.55 1.55 2.54
CA LEU A 31 -16.43 2.25 1.92
C LEU A 31 -16.15 1.72 0.50
N LYS A 32 -15.98 0.40 0.38
CA LYS A 32 -15.71 -0.25 -0.90
C LYS A 32 -16.84 -0.01 -1.90
N ASN A 33 -18.08 -0.22 -1.47
CA ASN A 33 -19.26 -0.05 -2.32
C ASN A 33 -19.42 1.40 -2.82
N THR A 34 -19.12 2.40 -1.99
CA THR A 34 -19.23 3.81 -2.41
C THR A 34 -18.14 4.21 -3.38
N VAL A 35 -16.90 3.78 -3.17
CA VAL A 35 -15.82 4.00 -4.15
C VAL A 35 -16.17 3.35 -5.48
N LEU A 36 -16.64 2.11 -5.45
CA LEU A 36 -17.10 1.38 -6.62
C LEU A 36 -18.20 2.12 -7.38
N ASN A 37 -19.30 2.47 -6.70
CA ASN A 37 -20.42 3.16 -7.31
C ASN A 37 -20.00 4.51 -7.90
N LYS A 38 -19.11 5.24 -7.22
CA LYS A 38 -18.64 6.54 -7.67
C LYS A 38 -17.78 6.44 -8.92
N ILE A 39 -16.93 5.41 -9.03
CA ILE A 39 -16.08 5.16 -10.21
C ILE A 39 -16.93 4.65 -11.37
N ARG A 40 -17.85 3.71 -11.13
CA ARG A 40 -18.80 3.22 -12.15
C ARG A 40 -19.66 4.33 -12.72
N SER A 41 -20.16 5.25 -11.88
CA SER A 41 -20.94 6.40 -12.34
C SER A 41 -20.18 7.35 -13.27
N LYS A 42 -18.85 7.25 -13.32
CA LYS A 42 -17.96 8.04 -14.16
C LYS A 42 -17.38 7.23 -15.34
N GLY A 43 -17.89 6.02 -15.58
CA GLY A 43 -17.48 5.15 -16.68
C GLY A 43 -16.28 4.24 -16.37
N GLY A 44 -15.87 4.15 -15.10
CA GLY A 44 -14.84 3.19 -14.68
C GLY A 44 -15.39 1.77 -14.47
N THR A 45 -14.50 0.80 -14.51
CA THR A 45 -14.80 -0.61 -14.28
C THR A 45 -14.74 -0.98 -12.78
N GLU A 46 -15.17 -2.20 -12.46
CA GLU A 46 -14.94 -2.78 -11.12
C GLU A 46 -13.44 -2.85 -10.81
N HIS A 47 -12.63 -3.27 -11.79
CA HIS A 47 -11.19 -3.36 -11.65
C HIS A 47 -10.55 -2.00 -11.35
N ASP A 48 -10.96 -0.95 -12.08
CA ASP A 48 -10.52 0.42 -11.81
C ASP A 48 -10.84 0.86 -10.38
N ALA A 49 -12.00 0.45 -9.86
CA ALA A 49 -12.39 0.77 -8.50
C ALA A 49 -11.57 0.04 -7.45
N GLN A 50 -11.21 -1.22 -7.69
CA GLN A 50 -10.33 -1.99 -6.82
C GLN A 50 -8.91 -1.39 -6.78
N ASP A 51 -8.35 -1.07 -7.94
CA ASP A 51 -7.04 -0.41 -8.06
C ASP A 51 -7.04 0.96 -7.37
N ALA A 52 -8.08 1.76 -7.60
CA ALA A 52 -8.24 3.07 -6.97
C ALA A 52 -8.39 2.97 -5.44
N PHE A 53 -9.05 1.92 -4.95
CA PHE A 53 -9.19 1.67 -3.52
C PHE A 53 -7.85 1.29 -2.87
N GLN A 54 -7.07 0.41 -3.50
CA GLN A 54 -5.73 0.03 -3.02
C GLN A 54 -4.75 1.20 -3.04
N GLU A 55 -4.70 1.96 -4.14
CA GLU A 55 -3.86 3.17 -4.21
C GLU A 55 -4.34 4.24 -3.24
N GLY A 56 -5.66 4.41 -3.14
CA GLY A 56 -6.28 5.34 -2.22
C GLY A 56 -5.96 5.02 -0.76
N PHE A 57 -5.97 3.75 -0.38
CA PHE A 57 -5.54 3.28 0.94
C PHE A 57 -4.11 3.72 1.26
N LYS A 58 -3.16 3.48 0.34
CA LYS A 58 -1.75 3.84 0.54
C LYS A 58 -1.55 5.35 0.73
N VAL A 59 -2.26 6.16 -0.07
CA VAL A 59 -2.21 7.63 0.02
C VAL A 59 -2.87 8.12 1.30
N PHE A 60 -4.05 7.59 1.64
CA PHE A 60 -4.80 7.94 2.85
C PHE A 60 -4.01 7.62 4.12
N HIS A 61 -3.48 6.41 4.24
CA HIS A 61 -2.63 6.00 5.36
C HIS A 61 -1.46 6.97 5.55
N ARG A 62 -0.75 7.30 4.46
CA ARG A 62 0.36 8.27 4.49
C ARG A 62 -0.09 9.67 4.89
N HIS A 63 -1.26 10.11 4.43
CA HIS A 63 -1.82 11.41 4.77
C HIS A 63 -2.14 11.50 6.27
N LEU A 64 -2.74 10.46 6.84
CA LEU A 64 -3.04 10.43 8.27
C LEU A 64 -1.78 10.40 9.12
N LEU A 65 -0.79 9.56 8.77
CA LEU A 65 0.50 9.52 9.48
C LEU A 65 1.21 10.89 9.46
N ARG A 66 1.11 11.64 8.37
CA ARG A 66 1.75 12.96 8.23
C ARG A 66 0.94 14.11 8.82
N GLY A 67 -0.25 13.85 9.38
CA GLY A 67 -1.14 14.91 9.87
C GLY A 67 -1.70 15.79 8.74
N ASN A 68 -1.78 15.29 7.50
CA ASN A 68 -2.29 16.05 6.37
C ASN A 68 -3.83 16.21 6.37
N TYR A 69 -4.53 15.43 7.19
CA TYR A 69 -5.97 15.55 7.36
C TYR A 69 -6.29 16.67 8.35
N GLN A 70 -7.03 17.67 7.89
CA GLN A 70 -7.34 18.90 8.64
C GLN A 70 -8.80 18.97 9.11
N GLY A 71 -9.55 17.87 9.09
CA GLY A 71 -10.95 17.85 9.54
C GLY A 71 -11.94 18.67 8.69
N ARG A 72 -11.56 19.13 7.49
CA ARG A 72 -12.45 19.92 6.60
C ARG A 72 -13.62 19.14 6.00
N SER A 73 -13.58 17.82 6.10
CA SER A 73 -14.60 16.87 5.66
C SER A 73 -14.50 15.64 6.55
N THR A 74 -15.51 14.78 6.58
CA THR A 74 -15.38 13.49 7.27
C THR A 74 -14.23 12.65 6.69
N LEU A 75 -13.62 11.77 7.50
CA LEU A 75 -12.57 10.85 7.04
C LEU A 75 -13.06 9.96 5.90
N TYR A 76 -14.33 9.55 5.97
CA TYR A 76 -15.00 8.82 4.92
C TYR A 76 -14.96 9.58 3.58
N THR A 77 -15.40 10.85 3.58
CA THR A 77 -15.42 11.70 2.39
C THR A 77 -14.01 11.95 1.87
N TYR A 78 -13.08 12.17 2.79
CA TYR A 78 -11.67 12.37 2.48
C TYR A 78 -11.07 11.17 1.75
N PHE A 79 -11.30 9.96 2.28
CA PHE A 79 -10.83 8.70 1.67
C PHE A 79 -11.45 8.48 0.28
N VAL A 80 -12.76 8.64 0.12
CA VAL A 80 -13.44 8.50 -1.17
C VAL A 80 -12.88 9.50 -2.20
N GLY A 81 -12.63 10.74 -1.79
CA GLY A 81 -12.00 11.76 -2.64
C GLY A 81 -10.59 11.38 -3.09
N ILE A 82 -9.79 10.79 -2.19
CA ILE A 82 -8.46 10.27 -2.52
C ILE A 82 -8.56 9.14 -3.57
N CYS A 83 -9.47 8.18 -3.40
CA CYS A 83 -9.62 7.07 -4.35
C CYS A 83 -9.98 7.57 -5.75
N ILE A 84 -10.94 8.49 -5.86
CA ILE A 84 -11.33 9.09 -7.16
C ILE A 84 -10.14 9.82 -7.80
N ARG A 85 -9.34 10.53 -7.00
CA ARG A 85 -8.14 11.22 -7.50
C ARG A 85 -7.11 10.23 -8.02
N CYS A 86 -6.84 9.15 -7.29
CA CYS A 86 -5.94 8.07 -7.71
C CYS A 86 -6.38 7.48 -9.05
N TRP A 87 -7.69 7.21 -9.21
CA TRP A 87 -8.25 6.73 -10.47
C TRP A 87 -8.04 7.72 -11.63
N LEU A 88 -8.40 8.99 -11.45
CA LEU A 88 -8.23 10.03 -12.47
C LEU A 88 -6.75 10.22 -12.88
N ASP A 89 -5.83 10.16 -11.91
CA ASP A 89 -4.40 10.24 -12.18
C ASP A 89 -3.88 8.98 -12.91
N GLY A 90 -4.46 7.82 -12.63
CA GLY A 90 -4.22 6.57 -13.37
C GLY A 90 -4.67 6.67 -14.83
N LEU A 91 -5.87 7.19 -15.08
CA LEU A 91 -6.39 7.43 -16.43
C LEU A 91 -5.48 8.37 -17.24
N LYS A 92 -5.00 9.46 -16.63
CA LYS A 92 -4.03 10.37 -17.29
C LYS A 92 -2.76 9.63 -17.69
N LYS A 93 -2.16 8.86 -16.78
CA LYS A 93 -0.95 8.07 -17.09
C LYS A 93 -1.19 7.05 -18.20
N SER A 94 -2.35 6.38 -18.20
CA SER A 94 -2.76 5.44 -19.25
C SER A 94 -2.97 6.15 -20.59
N PHE A 95 -3.62 7.31 -20.61
CA PHE A 95 -3.85 8.14 -21.79
C PHE A 95 -2.53 8.62 -22.43
N TYR A 96 -1.60 9.13 -21.61
CA TYR A 96 -0.27 9.51 -22.08
C TYR A 96 0.55 8.30 -22.56
N LYS A 97 0.42 7.13 -21.91
CA LYS A 97 1.09 5.89 -22.35
C LYS A 97 0.53 5.36 -23.67
N LYS A 98 -0.80 5.42 -23.88
CA LYS A 98 -1.46 5.04 -25.14
C LYS A 98 -1.13 5.99 -26.30
N THR A 99 -0.87 7.26 -26.02
CA THR A 99 -0.52 8.25 -27.07
C THR A 99 0.94 8.08 -27.55
N THR A 100 1.74 7.24 -26.90
CA THR A 100 3.19 7.09 -27.19
C THR A 100 3.55 5.69 -27.75
N LEU A 101 2.58 4.81 -28.00
CA LEU A 101 2.84 3.44 -28.47
C LEU A 101 1.94 3.11 -29.66
N THR A 102 2.55 3.11 -30.86
CA THR A 102 2.08 2.36 -32.03
C THR A 102 2.28 0.86 -31.79
N ASP A 103 1.26 0.10 -32.15
CA ASP A 103 1.16 -1.34 -32.44
C ASP A 103 1.38 -2.38 -31.31
N ASP A 104 0.29 -3.16 -31.15
CA ASP A 104 0.14 -4.55 -30.69
C ASP A 104 0.86 -5.05 -29.43
N GLU A 105 0.08 -5.25 -28.38
CA GLU A 105 0.18 -6.45 -27.52
C GLU A 105 -1.21 -6.80 -26.94
N PRO A 106 -1.60 -8.09 -26.89
CA PRO A 106 -2.96 -8.51 -26.55
C PRO A 106 -3.25 -8.32 -25.05
N THR A 107 -4.44 -7.80 -24.78
CA THR A 107 -5.05 -7.72 -23.45
C THR A 107 -5.31 -9.12 -22.91
N LEU A 108 -4.61 -9.50 -21.84
CA LEU A 108 -4.98 -10.64 -21.00
C LEU A 108 -5.88 -10.14 -19.87
N ASP A 109 -7.19 -10.24 -20.08
CA ASP A 109 -8.20 -10.23 -19.02
C ASP A 109 -8.67 -11.68 -18.78
N GLU A 110 -9.28 -11.92 -17.63
CA GLU A 110 -9.86 -13.17 -17.10
C GLU A 110 -8.96 -14.06 -16.22
N ALA A 111 -8.86 -13.74 -14.92
CA ALA A 111 -8.79 -14.75 -13.86
C ALA A 111 -8.96 -14.19 -12.43
N TYR A 112 -10.14 -13.65 -12.06
CA TYR A 112 -10.45 -13.46 -10.63
C TYR A 112 -11.91 -13.78 -10.31
N ARG A 113 -12.17 -15.06 -10.03
CA ARG A 113 -13.30 -15.52 -9.21
C ARG A 113 -12.80 -15.71 -7.78
N HIS A 114 -13.52 -15.16 -6.81
CA HIS A 114 -13.26 -15.36 -5.39
C HIS A 114 -13.51 -16.82 -5.02
N THR A 115 -12.45 -17.58 -4.81
CA THR A 115 -12.48 -18.96 -4.31
C THR A 115 -11.45 -19.17 -3.19
N PRO A 116 -11.60 -20.20 -2.33
CA PRO A 116 -10.70 -20.50 -1.21
C PRO A 116 -9.22 -20.67 -1.59
N GLU A 117 -8.92 -20.97 -2.85
CA GLU A 117 -7.54 -21.04 -3.34
C GLU A 117 -6.80 -19.70 -3.21
N VAL A 118 -7.50 -18.56 -3.34
CA VAL A 118 -6.91 -17.21 -3.22
C VAL A 118 -6.40 -16.93 -1.80
N GLU A 119 -7.08 -17.44 -0.76
CA GLU A 119 -6.65 -17.29 0.63
C GLU A 119 -5.40 -18.11 0.95
N LEU A 120 -5.33 -19.34 0.42
CA LEU A 120 -4.17 -20.24 0.57
C LEU A 120 -2.92 -19.64 -0.11
N ILE A 121 -3.12 -19.14 -1.33
CA ILE A 121 -2.13 -18.39 -2.09
C ILE A 121 -1.63 -17.17 -1.29
N SER A 122 -2.49 -16.46 -0.55
CA SER A 122 -2.06 -15.31 0.27
C SER A 122 -1.14 -15.71 1.44
N LYS A 123 -1.37 -16.88 2.07
CA LYS A 123 -0.56 -17.37 3.20
C LYS A 123 0.81 -17.84 2.72
N GLU A 124 0.84 -18.58 1.62
CA GLU A 124 2.06 -19.09 1.01
C GLU A 124 2.94 -17.93 0.50
N ARG A 125 2.33 -16.94 -0.18
CA ARG A 125 3.01 -15.70 -0.62
C ARG A 125 3.58 -14.90 0.56
N LYS A 126 2.83 -14.76 1.65
CA LYS A 126 3.33 -14.13 2.89
C LYS A 126 4.49 -14.92 3.49
N SER A 127 4.49 -16.24 3.40
CA SER A 127 5.58 -17.08 3.87
C SER A 127 6.84 -16.89 3.04
N GLN A 128 6.72 -16.94 1.72
CA GLN A 128 7.81 -16.70 0.79
C GLN A 128 8.41 -15.29 0.97
N LEU A 129 7.57 -14.26 1.14
CA LEU A 129 8.04 -12.91 1.44
C LEU A 129 8.82 -12.86 2.77
N ARG A 130 8.36 -13.56 3.81
CA ARG A 130 9.08 -13.65 5.09
C ARG A 130 10.42 -14.35 4.95
N GLU A 131 10.50 -15.41 4.16
CA GLU A 131 11.75 -16.14 3.89
C GLU A 131 12.76 -15.24 3.18
N ILE A 132 12.36 -14.59 2.08
CA ILE A 132 13.21 -13.66 1.32
C ILE A 132 13.72 -12.52 2.20
N LEU A 133 12.81 -11.91 2.98
CA LEU A 133 13.19 -10.86 3.93
C LEU A 133 14.08 -11.40 5.06
N GLY A 134 13.94 -12.68 5.42
CA GLY A 134 14.82 -13.38 6.37
C GLY A 134 16.26 -13.48 5.87
N LEU A 135 16.47 -13.71 4.58
CA LEU A 135 17.80 -13.78 3.96
C LEU A 135 18.58 -12.46 4.00
N LEU A 136 17.88 -11.32 4.16
CA LEU A 136 18.52 -10.01 4.28
C LEU A 136 19.23 -9.81 5.63
N GLY A 137 18.88 -10.61 6.63
CA GLY A 137 19.27 -10.44 8.03
C GLY A 137 18.28 -9.56 8.81
N ASP A 138 18.21 -9.80 10.11
CA ASP A 138 17.19 -9.27 11.01
C ASP A 138 17.10 -7.72 11.00
N ARG A 139 18.26 -7.06 10.97
CA ARG A 139 18.39 -5.60 10.92
C ARG A 139 17.80 -5.02 9.64
N CYS A 140 18.07 -5.64 8.48
CA CYS A 140 17.53 -5.16 7.20
C CYS A 140 16.03 -5.43 7.08
N ARG A 141 15.57 -6.61 7.53
CA ARG A 141 14.14 -6.92 7.60
C ARG A 141 13.38 -5.89 8.42
N LYS A 142 13.84 -5.60 9.64
CA LYS A 142 13.23 -4.60 10.53
C LYS A 142 13.24 -3.20 9.91
N ALA A 143 14.37 -2.76 9.34
CA ALA A 143 14.48 -1.45 8.71
C ALA A 143 13.48 -1.24 7.56
N ILE A 144 13.27 -2.27 6.74
CA ILE A 144 12.34 -2.23 5.60
C ILE A 144 10.90 -2.26 6.10
N LEU A 145 10.56 -3.21 6.98
CA LEU A 145 9.20 -3.39 7.49
C LEU A 145 8.71 -2.16 8.28
N MET A 146 9.50 -1.66 9.23
CA MET A 146 9.12 -0.47 10.00
C MET A 146 8.98 0.76 9.10
N GLY A 147 9.85 0.89 8.10
CA GLY A 147 9.74 1.95 7.11
C GLY A 147 8.48 1.86 6.24
N TYR A 148 7.99 0.64 5.98
CA TYR A 148 6.74 0.39 5.26
C TYR A 148 5.51 0.63 6.14
N GLN A 149 5.59 0.25 7.41
CA GLN A 149 4.58 0.46 8.44
C GLN A 149 4.46 1.94 8.85
N GLY A 150 5.34 2.81 8.36
CA GLY A 150 5.25 4.25 8.58
C GLY A 150 5.84 4.73 9.91
N TYR A 151 6.70 3.92 10.54
CA TYR A 151 7.49 4.39 11.68
C TYR A 151 8.38 5.57 11.26
N SER A 152 8.49 6.54 12.16
CA SER A 152 9.39 7.68 12.05
C SER A 152 10.85 7.25 12.05
N SER A 153 11.73 8.12 11.54
CA SER A 153 13.17 7.87 11.57
C SER A 153 13.67 7.65 13.00
N GLU A 154 13.16 8.40 13.97
CA GLU A 154 13.57 8.26 15.37
C GLU A 154 13.12 6.92 15.99
N GLU A 155 11.90 6.45 15.71
CA GLU A 155 11.44 5.12 16.15
C GLU A 155 12.30 4.00 15.53
N ILE A 156 12.61 4.11 14.23
CA ILE A 156 13.46 3.13 13.54
C ILE A 156 14.90 3.19 14.07
N LYS A 157 15.42 4.38 14.36
CA LYS A 157 16.75 4.58 14.95
C LYS A 157 16.87 3.83 16.26
N LYS A 158 15.90 4.03 17.17
CA LYS A 158 15.85 3.36 18.47
C LYS A 158 15.77 1.84 18.33
N GLN A 159 14.89 1.35 17.45
CA GLN A 159 14.70 -0.10 17.28
C GLN A 159 15.90 -0.81 16.65
N LEU A 160 16.68 -0.09 15.82
CA LEU A 160 17.85 -0.63 15.13
C LEU A 160 19.18 -0.25 15.82
N ASP A 161 19.11 0.37 16.99
CA ASP A 161 20.27 0.87 17.75
C ASP A 161 21.26 1.67 16.90
N LEU A 162 20.74 2.66 16.17
CA LEU A 162 21.54 3.54 15.31
C LEU A 162 21.98 4.80 16.05
N SER A 163 23.19 5.28 15.78
CA SER A 163 23.73 6.49 16.40
C SER A 163 23.12 7.79 15.91
N GLY A 164 22.31 7.77 14.84
CA GLY A 164 21.67 8.97 14.29
C GLY A 164 20.54 8.66 13.32
N GLU A 165 19.56 9.57 13.24
CA GLU A 165 18.41 9.42 12.33
C GLU A 165 18.82 9.40 10.86
N GLU A 166 19.88 10.13 10.48
CA GLU A 166 20.40 10.14 9.10
C GLU A 166 20.86 8.74 8.63
N LEU A 167 21.29 7.89 9.57
CA LEU A 167 21.70 6.52 9.27
C LEU A 167 20.50 5.64 8.90
N VAL A 168 19.29 5.96 9.37
CA VAL A 168 18.07 5.21 9.04
C VAL A 168 17.84 5.19 7.54
N ARG A 169 17.96 6.36 6.88
CA ARG A 169 17.78 6.47 5.43
C ARG A 169 18.85 5.67 4.68
N LYS A 170 20.12 5.77 5.12
CA LYS A 170 21.25 5.02 4.52
C LYS A 170 21.09 3.51 4.68
N VAL A 171 20.71 3.05 5.87
CA VAL A 171 20.47 1.63 6.17
C VAL A 171 19.30 1.11 5.34
N ARG A 172 18.16 1.81 5.31
CA ARG A 172 16.99 1.42 4.51
C ARG A 172 17.31 1.36 3.02
N TYR A 173 18.03 2.35 2.50
CA TYR A 173 18.45 2.36 1.10
C TYR A 173 19.35 1.16 0.77
N ARG A 174 20.36 0.90 1.60
CA ARG A 174 21.27 -0.24 1.41
C ARG A 174 20.54 -1.58 1.49
N CYS A 175 19.65 -1.75 2.46
CA CYS A 175 18.85 -2.97 2.61
C CYS A 175 17.89 -3.17 1.44
N MET A 176 17.28 -2.09 0.92
CA MET A 176 16.43 -2.17 -0.26
C MET A 176 17.21 -2.47 -1.53
N THR A 177 18.42 -1.93 -1.66
CA THR A 177 19.32 -2.25 -2.79
C THR A 177 19.70 -3.72 -2.74
N LYS A 178 20.11 -4.23 -1.57
CA LYS A 178 20.40 -5.65 -1.36
C LYS A 178 19.21 -6.55 -1.69
N LEU A 179 18.00 -6.17 -1.28
CA LEU A 179 16.78 -6.89 -1.64
C LEU A 179 16.56 -6.92 -3.16
N ARG A 180 16.75 -5.79 -3.84
CA ARG A 180 16.67 -5.72 -5.30
C ARG A 180 17.71 -6.62 -5.97
N ASP A 181 18.95 -6.58 -5.53
CA ASP A 181 20.03 -7.41 -6.10
C ASP A 181 19.76 -8.91 -5.93
N MET A 182 19.15 -9.31 -4.80
CA MET A 182 18.71 -10.69 -4.58
C MET A 182 17.56 -11.07 -5.51
N MET A 183 16.60 -10.16 -5.71
CA MET A 183 15.49 -10.36 -6.63
C MET A 183 15.93 -10.45 -8.10
N ASP A 184 16.94 -9.68 -8.51
CA ASP A 184 17.46 -9.71 -9.88
C ASP A 184 18.17 -11.03 -10.19
N LYS A 185 18.73 -11.70 -9.17
CA LYS A 185 19.37 -13.02 -9.29
C LYS A 185 18.36 -14.17 -9.27
N GLU A 186 17.14 -13.94 -8.80
CA GLU A 186 16.07 -14.93 -8.76
C GLU A 186 14.77 -14.35 -9.38
N PRO A 187 14.57 -14.49 -10.70
CA PRO A 187 13.40 -13.96 -11.40
C PRO A 187 12.04 -14.40 -10.84
N ARG A 188 12.01 -15.54 -10.13
CA ARG A 188 10.83 -16.03 -9.39
C ARG A 188 10.40 -15.12 -8.23
N LEU A 189 11.32 -14.32 -7.68
CA LEU A 189 11.03 -13.35 -6.61
C LEU A 189 10.46 -12.04 -7.16
N LEU A 190 10.87 -11.65 -8.36
CA LEU A 190 10.35 -10.48 -9.08
C LEU A 190 8.86 -10.64 -9.45
N SER A 191 8.44 -11.83 -9.87
CA SER A 191 7.02 -12.13 -10.14
C SER A 191 6.18 -12.10 -8.87
N LEU A 192 6.73 -12.59 -7.74
CA LEU A 192 6.07 -12.58 -6.44
C LEU A 192 5.76 -11.16 -5.96
N LEU A 193 6.71 -10.22 -6.06
CA LEU A 193 6.49 -8.82 -5.64
C LEU A 193 5.60 -8.02 -6.59
N LYS A 194 5.67 -8.25 -7.91
CA LYS A 194 4.73 -7.65 -8.86
C LYS A 194 3.29 -8.05 -8.55
N SER A 195 3.06 -9.29 -8.11
CA SER A 195 1.74 -9.78 -7.68
C SER A 195 1.29 -9.25 -6.31
N LEU A 196 2.21 -8.69 -5.50
CA LEU A 196 1.91 -8.05 -4.21
C LEU A 196 1.57 -6.56 -4.34
N ASN A 197 1.92 -5.93 -5.47
CA ASN A 197 1.54 -4.53 -5.78
C ASN A 197 0.09 -4.41 -6.30
N TYR A 198 -0.59 -5.53 -6.54
CA TYR A 198 -1.97 -5.63 -7.02
C TYR A 198 -2.88 -6.45 -6.07
N GLY A 199 -2.58 -6.42 -4.77
CA GLY A 199 -3.33 -7.13 -3.71
C GLY A 199 -4.01 -6.18 -2.74
#